data_AF-M4C2A9-F1
#
_entry.id   AF-M4C2A9-F1
#
_cell.length_a   1.000
_cell.length_b   1.000
_cell.length_c   1.000
_cell.angle_alpha   90.00
_cell.angle_beta   90.00
_cell.angle_gamma   90.00
#
_symmetry.space_group_name_H-M   'P 1'
#
loop_
_entity.id
_entity.type
_entity.pdbx_description
1 polymer ?
#
loop_
_entity_poly.entity_id
_entity_poly.type
_entity_poly.pdbx_seq_one_letter_code
_entity_poly.pdbx_strand_id
1 'polypeptide(L)'
;MAQAPQPGLTQHYVLSPVYQRALVPQQAAPYARVPDARQRKLNIRHVDEKELYQGLGSGFLSWGKNFVREVSFAERASEFPWSEDVKIDVLGHNLTGMAERYYNRQVEGWWQEEPTLEHAIQRLLHTFATKITLAQSMKLFTAAKIPKSSWTEHYFYLVAVSKACGRADNLLQDSILPLR
;
A
#
# COMPACT_ATOMS: atom_id res chain seq x y z
N MET A 1 -18.12 -27.82 49.09
CA MET A 1 -18.08 -26.77 48.05
C MET A 1 -16.63 -26.65 47.59
N ALA A 2 -16.33 -27.02 46.36
CA ALA A 2 -14.97 -27.00 45.82
C ALA A 2 -14.75 -25.65 45.12
N GLN A 3 -13.72 -24.92 45.54
CA GLN A 3 -13.31 -23.66 44.94
C GLN A 3 -12.29 -23.96 43.84
N ALA A 4 -12.64 -23.63 42.60
CA ALA A 4 -11.77 -23.82 41.43
C ALA A 4 -10.55 -22.89 41.49
N PRO A 5 -9.35 -23.34 41.09
CA PRO A 5 -8.20 -22.47 40.99
C PRO A 5 -8.34 -21.57 39.75
N GLN A 6 -8.29 -20.26 39.99
CA GLN A 6 -8.22 -19.25 38.92
C GLN A 6 -6.83 -19.33 38.27
N PRO A 7 -6.71 -19.44 36.93
CA PRO A 7 -5.42 -19.40 36.26
C PRO A 7 -4.86 -17.97 36.30
N GLY A 8 -3.68 -17.82 36.90
CA GLY A 8 -2.93 -16.57 36.93
C GLY A 8 -2.60 -16.10 35.51
N LEU A 9 -2.99 -14.86 35.20
CA LEU A 9 -2.62 -14.17 33.98
C LEU A 9 -1.17 -13.71 34.07
N THR A 10 -0.23 -14.62 33.83
CA THR A 10 1.11 -14.27 33.35
C THR A 10 1.23 -14.71 31.91
N GLN A 11 0.59 -13.95 31.01
CA GLN A 11 1.02 -13.97 29.62
C GLN A 11 2.37 -13.26 29.57
N HIS A 12 3.44 -14.06 29.63
CA HIS A 12 4.74 -13.61 29.15
C HIS A 12 4.54 -13.16 27.70
N TYR A 13 4.63 -11.86 27.44
CA TYR A 13 4.80 -11.36 26.09
C TYR A 13 6.12 -11.90 25.58
N VAL A 14 6.08 -13.06 24.92
CA VAL A 14 7.20 -13.55 24.13
C VAL A 14 7.27 -12.59 22.96
N LEU A 15 8.15 -11.58 23.07
CA LEU A 15 8.56 -10.75 21.94
C LEU A 15 8.84 -11.70 20.77
N SER A 16 8.25 -11.43 19.60
CA SER A 16 8.48 -12.28 18.43
C SER A 16 9.98 -12.37 18.13
N PRO A 17 10.51 -13.52 17.67
CA PRO A 17 11.93 -13.72 17.35
C PRO A 17 12.55 -12.62 16.47
N VAL A 18 11.72 -11.89 15.72
CA VAL A 18 12.08 -10.70 14.93
C VAL A 18 12.54 -9.54 15.81
N TYR A 19 11.85 -9.23 16.91
CA TYR A 19 12.30 -8.22 17.85
C TYR A 19 13.58 -8.65 18.57
N GLN A 20 13.75 -9.94 18.88
CA GLN A 20 15.04 -10.42 19.38
C GLN A 20 16.16 -10.26 18.33
N ARG A 21 15.89 -10.55 17.05
CA ARG A 21 16.87 -10.35 15.96
C ARG A 21 17.14 -8.88 15.66
N ALA A 22 16.15 -7.99 15.83
CA ALA A 22 16.32 -6.55 15.73
C ALA A 22 17.08 -5.96 16.94
N LEU A 23 16.97 -6.60 18.11
CA LEU A 23 17.74 -6.25 19.30
C LEU A 23 19.19 -6.75 19.22
N VAL A 24 19.47 -7.79 18.42
CA VAL A 24 20.82 -8.21 18.09
C VAL A 24 21.38 -7.20 17.09
N PRO A 25 22.49 -6.50 17.39
CA PRO A 25 23.14 -5.67 16.41
C PRO A 25 23.49 -6.57 15.22
N GLN A 26 22.92 -6.28 14.04
CA GLN A 26 23.35 -6.91 12.79
C GLN A 26 24.83 -6.57 12.59
N GLN A 27 25.69 -7.46 13.08
CA GLN A 27 27.11 -7.40 12.80
C GLN A 27 27.28 -7.64 11.29
N ALA A 28 27.86 -6.64 10.63
CA ALA A 28 28.29 -6.57 9.24
C ALA A 28 27.28 -6.04 8.19
N ALA A 29 26.82 -4.79 8.39
CA ALA A 29 26.75 -3.82 7.28
C ALA A 29 27.22 -2.45 7.82
N PRO A 30 28.39 -1.93 7.41
CA PRO A 30 28.99 -0.75 8.06
C PRO A 30 28.25 0.59 7.88
N TYR A 31 27.03 0.65 7.31
CA TYR A 31 26.37 1.93 6.99
C TYR A 31 24.82 1.95 7.07
N ALA A 32 24.16 1.04 7.77
CA ALA A 32 22.71 1.17 8.00
C ALA A 32 22.43 2.28 9.04
N ARG A 33 22.55 3.54 8.61
CA ARG A 33 22.14 4.69 9.42
C ARG A 33 20.63 4.69 9.53
N VAL A 34 20.16 4.80 10.76
CA VAL A 34 18.73 4.83 11.05
C VAL A 34 18.25 6.28 10.89
N PRO A 35 17.31 6.57 9.97
CA PRO A 35 16.78 7.91 9.80
C PRO A 35 16.04 8.37 11.06
N ASP A 36 16.13 9.65 11.34
CA ASP A 36 15.39 10.28 12.44
C ASP A 36 13.88 10.38 12.14
N ALA A 37 13.09 10.76 13.14
CA ALA A 37 11.64 10.86 13.01
C ALA A 37 11.18 11.85 11.92
N ARG A 38 11.97 12.89 11.62
CA ARG A 38 11.66 13.85 10.56
C ARG A 38 11.92 13.26 9.19
N GLN A 39 13.04 12.54 9.04
CA GLN A 39 13.42 11.86 7.81
C GLN A 39 12.41 10.76 7.43
N ARG A 40 11.89 10.02 8.42
CA ARG A 40 10.86 8.99 8.21
C ARG A 40 9.48 9.50 7.78
N LYS A 41 9.23 10.81 7.91
CA LYS A 41 7.93 11.39 7.60
C LYS A 41 7.78 11.58 6.08
N LEU A 42 7.04 10.69 5.45
CA LEU A 42 6.72 10.79 4.02
C LEU A 42 5.53 11.72 3.79
N ASN A 43 5.57 12.51 2.72
CA ASN A 43 4.45 13.36 2.30
C ASN A 43 3.50 12.60 1.37
N ILE A 44 3.01 11.45 1.84
CA ILE A 44 2.07 10.61 1.12
C ILE A 44 0.70 10.62 1.82
N ARG A 45 -0.38 10.64 1.03
CA ARG A 45 -1.71 10.44 1.58
C ARG A 45 -1.84 8.98 2.03
N HIS A 46 -2.42 8.74 3.19
CA HIS A 46 -2.83 7.39 3.58
C HIS A 46 -3.79 6.83 2.52
N VAL A 47 -3.75 5.50 2.30
CA VAL A 47 -4.80 4.86 1.51
C VAL A 47 -6.06 4.84 2.36
N ASP A 48 -7.06 5.62 1.96
CA ASP A 48 -8.44 5.41 2.35
C ASP A 48 -9.01 4.30 1.44
N GLU A 49 -9.76 3.38 2.01
CA GLU A 49 -10.42 2.30 1.28
C GLU A 49 -11.52 2.81 0.33
N LYS A 50 -11.88 4.10 0.45
CA LYS A 50 -12.84 4.74 -0.44
C LYS A 50 -12.30 4.88 -1.86
N GLU A 51 -13.04 4.33 -2.80
CA GLU A 51 -12.80 4.54 -4.22
C GLU A 51 -13.06 6.01 -4.59
N LEU A 52 -12.09 6.67 -5.21
CA LEU A 52 -12.29 8.00 -5.80
C LEU A 52 -13.28 7.94 -6.98
N TYR A 53 -13.20 6.85 -7.73
CA TYR A 53 -14.04 6.56 -8.89
C TYR A 53 -14.61 5.17 -8.75
N GLN A 54 -15.94 5.08 -8.80
CA GLN A 54 -16.65 3.82 -8.62
C GLN A 54 -16.14 2.75 -9.59
N GLY A 55 -15.78 1.58 -9.04
CA GLY A 55 -15.31 0.42 -9.81
C GLY A 55 -13.83 0.43 -10.17
N LEU A 56 -13.06 1.47 -9.78
CA LEU A 56 -11.62 1.55 -10.03
C LEU A 56 -10.75 1.14 -8.83
N GLY A 57 -11.35 0.81 -7.68
CA GLY A 57 -10.63 0.53 -6.45
C GLY A 57 -10.19 1.77 -5.67
N SER A 58 -9.59 1.52 -4.52
CA SER A 58 -9.02 2.54 -3.61
C SER A 58 -7.77 3.24 -4.15
N GLY A 59 -7.31 2.89 -5.36
CA GLY A 59 -6.05 3.41 -5.90
C GLY A 59 -4.81 2.82 -5.22
N PHE A 60 -4.92 1.68 -4.53
CA PHE A 60 -3.80 1.07 -3.80
C PHE A 60 -2.54 0.86 -4.67
N LEU A 61 -2.71 0.54 -5.96
CA LEU A 61 -1.58 0.41 -6.90
C LEU A 61 -0.85 1.73 -7.16
N SER A 62 -1.58 2.83 -7.38
CA SER A 62 -0.96 4.13 -7.60
C SER A 62 -0.33 4.65 -6.31
N TRP A 63 -0.98 4.41 -5.17
CA TRP A 63 -0.42 4.70 -3.86
C TRP A 63 0.88 3.93 -3.60
N GLY A 64 0.92 2.62 -3.84
CA GLY A 64 2.13 1.80 -3.61
C GLY A 64 3.31 2.26 -4.45
N LYS A 65 3.08 2.63 -5.71
CA LYS A 65 4.10 3.26 -6.57
C LYS A 65 4.58 4.61 -6.03
N ASN A 66 3.65 5.43 -5.53
CA ASN A 66 3.98 6.71 -4.91
C ASN A 66 4.80 6.51 -3.64
N PHE A 67 4.45 5.53 -2.80
CA PHE A 67 5.15 5.20 -1.57
C PHE A 67 6.63 4.87 -1.84
N VAL A 68 6.90 3.95 -2.77
CA VAL A 68 8.29 3.60 -3.14
C VAL A 68 9.07 4.84 -3.60
N ARG A 69 8.44 5.68 -4.41
CA ARG A 69 9.06 6.92 -4.91
C ARG A 69 9.38 7.90 -3.77
N GLU A 70 8.46 8.09 -2.83
CA GLU A 70 8.67 8.97 -1.67
C GLU A 70 9.79 8.45 -0.76
N VAL A 71 9.87 7.14 -0.52
CA VAL A 71 11.01 6.52 0.19
C VAL A 71 12.31 6.84 -0.54
N SER A 72 12.37 6.67 -1.86
CA SER A 72 13.58 7.00 -2.65
C SER A 72 13.94 8.48 -2.63
N PHE A 73 12.98 9.40 -2.46
CA PHE A 73 13.28 10.82 -2.24
C PHE A 73 13.81 11.06 -0.82
N ALA A 74 13.21 10.42 0.18
CA ALA A 74 13.61 10.56 1.58
C ALA A 74 15.02 10.00 1.85
N GLU A 75 15.38 8.87 1.23
CA GLU A 75 16.74 8.31 1.28
C GLU A 75 17.77 9.28 0.68
N ARG A 76 17.45 9.86 -0.50
CA ARG A 76 18.32 10.88 -1.13
C ARG A 76 18.45 12.14 -0.28
N ALA A 77 17.36 12.60 0.33
CA ALA A 77 17.38 13.75 1.24
C ALA A 77 18.10 13.44 2.57
N SER A 78 18.15 12.17 2.96
CA SER A 78 18.91 11.70 4.12
C SER A 78 20.40 11.52 3.81
N GLU A 79 20.78 11.51 2.54
CA GLU A 79 22.14 11.23 2.04
C GLU A 79 22.65 9.81 2.37
N PHE A 80 21.75 8.88 2.67
CA PHE A 80 22.08 7.46 2.89
C PHE A 80 20.86 6.56 2.63
N PRO A 81 21.08 5.29 2.23
CA PRO A 81 20.01 4.33 2.09
C PRO A 81 19.43 3.95 3.46
N TRP A 82 18.12 3.82 3.55
CA TRP A 82 17.47 3.30 4.74
C TRP A 82 17.56 1.78 4.76
N SER A 83 17.60 1.20 5.95
CA SER A 83 17.51 -0.25 6.12
C SER A 83 16.08 -0.75 5.82
N GLU A 84 15.96 -2.00 5.38
CA GLU A 84 14.68 -2.58 4.96
C GLU A 84 13.67 -2.68 6.11
N ASP A 85 14.13 -2.92 7.35
CA ASP A 85 13.29 -2.90 8.55
C ASP A 85 12.65 -1.52 8.76
N VAL A 86 13.43 -0.44 8.61
CA VAL A 86 12.92 0.93 8.73
C VAL A 86 11.92 1.24 7.61
N LYS A 87 12.20 0.81 6.38
CA LYS A 87 11.27 1.00 5.25
C LYS A 87 9.95 0.27 5.49
N ILE A 88 10.01 -0.95 5.99
CA ILE A 88 8.84 -1.78 6.30
C ILE A 88 8.06 -1.19 7.48
N ASP A 89 8.71 -0.70 8.53
CA ASP A 89 8.07 0.02 9.63
C ASP A 89 7.32 1.27 9.14
N VAL A 90 7.99 2.10 8.33
CA VAL A 90 7.38 3.26 7.69
C VAL A 90 6.21 2.86 6.79
N LEU A 91 6.29 1.74 6.07
CA LEU A 91 5.17 1.22 5.28
C LEU A 91 3.94 0.98 6.17
N GLY A 92 4.11 0.30 7.31
CA GLY A 92 3.03 0.04 8.26
C GLY A 92 2.36 1.33 8.75
N HIS A 93 3.15 2.34 9.11
CA HIS A 93 2.64 3.64 9.57
C HIS A 93 1.84 4.43 8.53
N ASN A 94 2.00 4.14 7.24
CA ASN A 94 1.26 4.83 6.18
C ASN A 94 0.01 4.06 5.72
N LEU A 95 -0.26 2.89 6.31
CA LEU A 95 -1.49 2.13 6.11
C LEU A 95 -2.52 2.52 7.17
N THR A 96 -3.80 2.40 6.82
CA THR A 96 -4.91 2.56 7.77
C THR A 96 -5.97 1.50 7.52
N GLY A 97 -6.87 1.28 8.48
CA GLY A 97 -8.06 0.44 8.27
C GLY A 97 -7.76 -1.07 8.14
N MET A 98 -8.37 -1.74 7.16
CA MET A 98 -8.15 -3.16 6.88
C MET A 98 -6.74 -3.45 6.38
N ALA A 99 -6.13 -2.54 5.61
CA ALA A 99 -4.79 -2.72 5.09
C ALA A 99 -3.75 -2.77 6.22
N GLU A 100 -3.88 -1.87 7.20
CA GLU A 100 -3.05 -1.87 8.42
C GLU A 100 -3.24 -3.15 9.23
N ARG A 101 -4.50 -3.54 9.50
CA ARG A 101 -4.79 -4.77 10.26
C ARG A 101 -4.26 -6.03 9.58
N TYR A 102 -4.36 -6.09 8.26
CA TYR A 102 -3.83 -7.19 7.47
C TYR A 102 -2.30 -7.20 7.50
N TYR A 103 -1.67 -6.04 7.27
CA TYR A 103 -0.21 -5.88 7.34
C TYR A 103 0.34 -6.34 8.69
N ASN A 104 -0.22 -5.86 9.81
CA ASN A 104 0.26 -6.20 11.16
C ASN A 104 0.18 -7.70 11.46
N ARG A 105 -0.75 -8.43 10.82
CA ARG A 105 -0.87 -9.88 10.98
C ARG A 105 0.13 -10.66 10.12
N GLN A 106 0.59 -10.09 9.02
CA GLN A 106 1.34 -10.82 7.98
C GLN A 106 2.81 -10.42 7.90
N VAL A 107 3.17 -9.20 8.33
CA VAL A 107 4.53 -8.63 8.15
C VAL A 107 5.63 -9.53 8.71
N GLU A 108 5.39 -10.20 9.85
CA GLU A 108 6.36 -11.12 10.43
C GLU A 108 6.65 -12.31 9.51
N GLY A 109 5.61 -12.87 8.89
CA GLY A 109 5.73 -13.96 7.93
C GLY A 109 6.48 -13.52 6.67
N TRP A 110 6.08 -12.38 6.10
CA TRP A 110 6.74 -11.80 4.93
C TRP A 110 8.22 -11.51 5.19
N TRP A 111 8.57 -11.01 6.38
CA TRP A 111 9.95 -10.77 6.76
C TRP A 111 10.80 -12.05 6.80
N GLN A 112 10.23 -13.18 7.25
CA GLN A 112 10.95 -14.46 7.23
C GLN A 112 11.11 -15.03 5.82
N GLU A 113 10.15 -14.78 4.93
CA GLU A 113 10.22 -15.22 3.54
C GLU A 113 11.25 -14.40 2.76
N GLU A 114 11.11 -13.07 2.78
CA GLU A 114 11.97 -12.14 2.07
C GLU A 114 11.92 -10.75 2.78
N PRO A 115 12.99 -10.35 3.49
CA PRO A 115 13.02 -9.13 4.29
C PRO A 115 13.26 -7.89 3.43
N THR A 116 12.41 -7.66 2.43
CA THR A 116 12.49 -6.52 1.51
C THR A 116 11.17 -5.75 1.47
N LEU A 117 11.27 -4.42 1.35
CA LEU A 117 10.12 -3.55 1.14
C LEU A 117 9.39 -3.93 -0.15
N GLU A 118 10.13 -4.30 -1.20
CA GLU A 118 9.55 -4.72 -2.47
C GLU A 118 8.61 -5.92 -2.27
N HIS A 119 9.06 -6.96 -1.58
CA HIS A 119 8.23 -8.11 -1.28
C HIS A 119 6.96 -7.72 -0.51
N ALA A 120 7.10 -6.94 0.57
CA ALA A 120 5.96 -6.50 1.38
C ALA A 120 4.94 -5.68 0.56
N ILE A 121 5.41 -4.78 -0.31
CA ILE A 121 4.55 -4.01 -1.21
C ILE A 121 3.87 -4.91 -2.23
N GLN A 122 4.59 -5.87 -2.82
CA GLN A 122 4.00 -6.82 -3.76
C GLN A 122 2.89 -7.66 -3.11
N ARG A 123 3.09 -8.11 -1.86
CA ARG A 123 2.07 -8.83 -1.07
C ARG A 123 0.84 -7.96 -0.81
N LEU A 124 1.02 -6.70 -0.42
CA LEU A 124 -0.09 -5.77 -0.23
C LEU A 124 -0.83 -5.49 -1.54
N LEU A 125 -0.10 -5.26 -2.63
CA LEU A 125 -0.68 -5.05 -3.96
C LEU A 125 -1.45 -6.28 -4.43
N HIS A 126 -0.95 -7.48 -4.18
CA HIS A 126 -1.65 -8.71 -4.55
C HIS A 126 -3.02 -8.81 -3.88
N THR A 127 -3.13 -8.38 -2.62
CA THR A 127 -4.35 -8.46 -1.82
C THR A 127 -5.30 -7.29 -2.06
N PHE A 128 -4.78 -6.06 -2.16
CA PHE A 128 -5.59 -4.84 -2.15
C PHE A 128 -5.67 -4.11 -3.50
N ALA A 129 -4.84 -4.45 -4.49
CA ALA A 129 -4.96 -3.82 -5.80
C ALA A 129 -6.14 -4.39 -6.59
N THR A 130 -7.02 -3.50 -7.06
CA THR A 130 -8.09 -3.87 -7.98
C THR A 130 -7.50 -4.30 -9.32
N LYS A 131 -7.78 -5.55 -9.71
CA LYS A 131 -7.47 -6.07 -11.04
C LYS A 131 -8.67 -5.82 -11.95
N ILE A 132 -8.54 -4.87 -12.87
CA ILE A 132 -9.58 -4.60 -13.87
C ILE A 132 -9.28 -5.45 -15.10
N THR A 133 -10.18 -6.39 -15.39
CA THR A 133 -10.13 -7.19 -16.63
C THR A 133 -10.54 -6.35 -17.83
N LEU A 134 -10.18 -6.78 -19.05
CA LEU A 134 -10.60 -6.11 -20.28
C LEU A 134 -12.14 -6.01 -20.40
N ALA A 135 -12.87 -7.06 -20.01
CA ALA A 135 -14.34 -7.04 -20.03
C ALA A 135 -14.91 -6.01 -19.05
N GLN A 136 -14.33 -5.89 -17.86
CA GLN A 136 -14.72 -4.87 -16.87
C GLN A 136 -14.36 -3.47 -17.36
N SER A 137 -13.19 -3.26 -17.97
CA SER A 137 -12.80 -1.95 -18.50
C SER A 137 -13.73 -1.52 -19.63
N MET A 138 -14.09 -2.42 -20.56
CA MET A 138 -15.08 -2.13 -21.60
C MET A 138 -16.45 -1.71 -21.04
N LYS A 139 -16.90 -2.37 -19.97
CA LYS A 139 -18.12 -1.98 -19.26
C LYS A 139 -18.00 -0.60 -18.62
N LEU A 140 -16.84 -0.26 -18.06
CA LEU A 140 -16.59 1.04 -17.44
C LEU A 140 -16.49 2.17 -18.47
N PHE A 141 -15.97 1.90 -19.67
CA PHE A 141 -15.88 2.86 -20.79
C PHE A 141 -17.24 3.17 -21.42
N THR A 142 -18.14 2.19 -21.49
CA THR A 142 -19.48 2.35 -22.07
C THR A 142 -20.54 2.78 -21.05
N ALA A 143 -20.16 2.93 -19.77
CA ALA A 143 -21.05 3.37 -18.72
C ALA A 143 -21.51 4.82 -18.97
N ALA A 144 -22.81 5.06 -18.81
CA ALA A 144 -23.36 6.40 -18.94
C ALA A 144 -22.73 7.37 -17.91
N LYS A 145 -22.56 8.63 -18.32
CA LYS A 145 -22.14 9.71 -17.41
C LYS A 145 -23.10 9.79 -16.22
N ILE A 146 -22.55 9.86 -15.01
CA ILE A 146 -23.34 10.07 -13.80
C ILE A 146 -24.12 11.39 -13.93
N PRO A 147 -25.45 11.41 -13.68
CA PRO A 147 -26.27 12.61 -13.91
C PRO A 147 -25.77 13.87 -13.20
N LYS A 148 -25.17 13.70 -12.01
CA LYS A 148 -24.67 14.78 -11.15
C LYS A 148 -23.23 15.22 -11.45
N SER A 149 -22.49 14.51 -12.31
CA SER A 149 -21.10 14.88 -12.66
C SER A 149 -21.05 15.77 -13.89
N SER A 150 -20.07 16.66 -13.95
CA SER A 150 -19.70 17.40 -15.15
C SER A 150 -19.08 16.49 -16.22
N TRP A 151 -19.04 16.96 -17.48
CA TRP A 151 -18.32 16.28 -18.56
C TRP A 151 -16.81 16.19 -18.31
N THR A 152 -16.22 17.19 -17.67
CA THR A 152 -14.80 17.18 -17.29
C THR A 152 -14.49 16.11 -16.26
N GLU A 153 -15.34 15.94 -15.24
CA GLU A 153 -15.19 14.86 -14.26
C GLU A 153 -15.36 13.48 -14.91
N HIS A 154 -16.31 13.37 -15.85
CA HIS A 154 -16.50 12.13 -16.60
C HIS A 154 -15.30 11.80 -17.50
N TYR A 155 -14.71 12.81 -18.15
CA TYR A 155 -13.48 12.64 -18.91
C TYR A 155 -12.32 12.17 -18.01
N PHE A 156 -12.15 12.77 -16.82
CA PHE A 156 -11.13 12.31 -15.87
C PHE A 156 -11.37 10.88 -15.39
N TYR A 157 -12.64 10.49 -15.18
CA TYR A 157 -13.01 9.12 -14.90
C TYR A 157 -12.57 8.17 -16.03
N LEU A 158 -12.89 8.46 -17.30
CA LEU A 158 -12.50 7.63 -18.43
C LEU A 158 -10.97 7.50 -18.53
N VAL A 159 -10.23 8.60 -18.34
CA VAL A 159 -8.76 8.59 -18.31
C VAL A 159 -8.24 7.67 -17.19
N ALA A 160 -8.88 7.67 -16.02
CA ALA A 160 -8.54 6.77 -14.93
C ALA A 160 -8.81 5.30 -15.29
N VAL A 161 -9.94 4.99 -15.97
CA VAL A 161 -10.27 3.64 -16.48
C VAL A 161 -9.17 3.15 -17.43
N SER A 162 -8.71 3.98 -18.38
CA SER A 162 -7.63 3.60 -19.31
C SER A 162 -6.33 3.27 -18.59
N LYS A 163 -5.93 4.11 -17.63
CA LYS A 163 -4.71 3.89 -16.85
C LYS A 163 -4.78 2.60 -16.04
N ALA A 164 -5.93 2.32 -15.44
CA ALA A 164 -6.16 1.09 -14.68
C ALA A 164 -6.17 -0.17 -15.57
N CYS A 165 -6.51 -0.04 -16.86
CA CYS A 165 -6.46 -1.11 -17.85
C CYS A 165 -5.07 -1.28 -18.52
N GLY A 166 -4.05 -0.55 -18.10
CA GLY A 166 -2.71 -0.63 -18.72
C GLY A 166 -2.55 0.22 -19.98
N ARG A 167 -3.24 1.37 -20.05
CA ARG A 167 -3.16 2.38 -21.13
C ARG A 167 -3.86 1.94 -22.43
N ALA A 168 -5.17 1.70 -22.33
CA ALA A 168 -6.05 1.42 -23.47
C ALA A 168 -6.48 2.73 -24.18
N ASP A 169 -5.50 3.43 -24.77
CA ASP A 169 -5.68 4.77 -25.38
C ASP A 169 -6.66 4.75 -26.57
N ASN A 170 -6.81 3.60 -27.24
CA ASN A 170 -7.79 3.35 -28.30
C ASN A 170 -9.23 3.36 -27.78
N LEU A 171 -9.52 2.67 -26.66
CA LEU A 171 -10.87 2.63 -26.08
C LEU A 171 -11.32 3.99 -25.55
N LEU A 172 -10.36 4.80 -25.09
CA LEU A 172 -10.61 6.20 -24.72
C LEU A 172 -11.12 7.03 -25.89
N GLN A 173 -10.42 6.95 -27.03
CA GLN A 173 -10.81 7.72 -28.21
C GLN A 173 -12.24 7.39 -28.61
N ASP A 174 -12.57 6.10 -28.71
CA ASP A 174 -13.91 5.63 -29.08
C ASP A 174 -15.01 6.10 -28.12
N SER A 175 -14.71 6.19 -26.82
CA SER A 175 -15.67 6.69 -25.80
C SER A 175 -15.90 8.21 -25.83
N ILE A 176 -14.97 8.98 -26.41
CA ILE A 176 -15.03 10.45 -26.50
C ILE A 176 -15.70 10.90 -27.80
N LEU A 177 -15.63 10.10 -28.87
CA LEU A 177 -16.24 10.43 -30.18
C LEU A 177 -17.74 10.80 -30.12
N PRO A 178 -18.59 10.18 -29.28
CA PRO A 178 -20.01 10.55 -29.16
C PRO A 178 -20.27 11.86 -28.38
N LEU A 179 -19.22 12.50 -27.84
CA LEU A 179 -19.33 13.70 -27.00
C LEU A 179 -19.02 15.02 -27.74
N ARG A 180 -18.66 14.92 -29.02
CA ARG A 180 -18.52 16.06 -29.95
C ARG A 180 -19.77 16.19 -30.80
#